data_AF-A0A813K0X5-F1
#
_entry.id   AF-A0A813K0X5-F1
#
_cell.length_a   1.000
_cell.length_b   1.000
_cell.length_c   1.000
_cell.angle_alpha   90.00
_cell.angle_beta   90.00
_cell.angle_gamma   90.00
#
_symmetry.space_group_name_H-M   'P 1'
#
loop_
_entity.id
_entity.type
_entity.pdbx_description
1 polymer ?
#
loop_
_entity_poly.entity_id
_entity_poly.type
_entity_poly.pdbx_seq_one_letter_code
_entity_poly.pdbx_strand_id
1 'polypeptide(L)'
;MDVTVTEVEDLPAHTFISVRCGEVRKQAPFRVGEALSFPTPSPSKSGAPEAHLPKAFTVDVFRKVGSKQISLAGITAQGGTMRHEGILIPSLEIQGSPVRASLTAILKAVECGPSGGLGRSQQVAAKAKQYLDQHAVQPVLQEMFTQLLEYKPQDPLAFMAEFINRKRDEAEAARGAEEARDFSQEPGLGDAALPGFDE
;
A
#
# COMPACT_ATOMS: atom_id res chain seq x y z
N MET A 1 -27.00 -1.10 14.10
CA MET A 1 -27.24 -1.52 15.50
C MET A 1 -25.90 -1.53 16.19
N ASP A 2 -25.76 -0.88 17.34
CA ASP A 2 -24.50 -0.84 18.09
C ASP A 2 -24.63 -1.66 19.36
N VAL A 3 -23.62 -2.50 19.64
CA VAL A 3 -23.54 -3.29 20.87
C VAL A 3 -22.37 -2.79 21.69
N THR A 4 -22.63 -2.34 22.93
CA THR A 4 -21.61 -1.82 23.84
C THR A 4 -21.61 -2.64 25.12
N VAL A 5 -20.44 -3.04 25.59
CA VAL A 5 -20.30 -3.69 26.89
C VAL A 5 -20.07 -2.61 27.95
N THR A 6 -21.02 -2.46 28.87
CA THR A 6 -21.03 -1.39 29.86
C THR A 6 -20.29 -1.77 31.14
N GLU A 7 -20.48 -2.99 31.62
CA GLU A 7 -19.97 -3.46 32.90
C GLU A 7 -19.44 -4.89 32.74
N VAL A 8 -18.34 -5.19 33.45
CA VAL A 8 -17.71 -6.52 33.47
C VAL A 8 -17.07 -6.72 34.83
N GLU A 9 -17.24 -7.93 35.37
CA GLU A 9 -16.58 -8.38 36.59
C GLU A 9 -15.65 -9.57 36.24
N ASP A 10 -14.55 -9.70 37.00
CA ASP A 10 -13.61 -10.83 36.93
C ASP A 10 -13.04 -11.16 35.53
N LEU A 11 -12.84 -10.15 34.68
CA LEU A 11 -12.30 -10.38 33.35
C LEU A 11 -10.80 -10.72 33.38
N PRO A 12 -10.36 -11.85 32.80
CA PRO A 12 -8.95 -12.15 32.68
C PRO A 12 -8.20 -11.12 31.82
N ALA A 13 -6.91 -10.94 32.09
CA ALA A 13 -6.05 -10.12 31.25
C ALA A 13 -5.99 -10.64 29.80
N HIS A 14 -5.82 -9.73 28.84
CA HIS A 14 -5.74 -10.01 27.40
C HIS A 14 -6.99 -10.68 26.81
N THR A 15 -8.17 -10.27 27.27
CA THR A 15 -9.45 -10.76 26.76
C THR A 15 -9.87 -10.06 25.47
N PHE A 16 -10.46 -10.84 24.57
CA PHE A 16 -11.10 -10.42 23.34
C PHE A 16 -12.58 -10.77 23.43
N ILE A 17 -13.43 -9.85 23.00
CA ILE A 17 -14.87 -10.09 22.88
C ILE A 17 -15.20 -10.29 21.42
N SER A 18 -16.01 -11.31 21.15
CA SER A 18 -16.55 -11.61 19.83
C SER A 18 -18.07 -11.58 19.91
N VAL A 19 -18.68 -10.59 19.27
CA VAL A 19 -20.13 -10.50 19.16
C VAL A 19 -20.56 -10.91 17.76
N ARG A 20 -21.50 -11.86 17.67
CA ARG A 20 -22.11 -12.32 16.43
C ARG A 20 -23.57 -11.90 16.38
N CYS A 21 -23.96 -11.22 15.32
CA CYS A 21 -25.31 -10.75 15.07
C CYS A 21 -25.74 -11.20 13.67
N GLY A 22 -26.59 -12.24 13.59
CA GLY A 22 -26.88 -12.92 12.33
C GLY A 22 -25.61 -13.53 11.70
N GLU A 23 -25.27 -13.10 10.49
CA GLU A 23 -24.09 -13.55 9.75
C GLU A 23 -22.82 -12.73 10.06
N VAL A 24 -22.97 -11.57 10.70
CA VAL A 24 -21.86 -10.65 10.95
C VAL A 24 -21.23 -10.98 12.30
N ARG A 25 -19.93 -11.26 12.28
CA ARG A 25 -19.09 -11.41 13.48
C ARG A 25 -18.13 -10.24 13.61
N LYS A 26 -18.11 -9.60 14.76
CA LYS A 26 -17.11 -8.60 15.13
C LYS A 26 -16.32 -9.09 16.33
N GLN A 27 -15.00 -9.05 16.23
CA GLN A 27 -14.09 -9.46 17.30
C GLN A 27 -13.06 -8.36 17.53
N ALA A 28 -12.87 -7.96 18.78
CA ALA A 28 -11.94 -6.91 19.18
C ALA A 28 -11.35 -7.19 20.57
N PRO A 29 -10.17 -6.64 20.91
CA PRO A 29 -9.71 -6.57 22.29
C PRO A 29 -10.77 -5.90 23.16
N PHE A 30 -10.98 -6.41 24.37
CA PHE A 30 -11.96 -5.82 25.27
C PHE A 30 -11.56 -4.40 25.69
N ARG A 31 -12.48 -3.46 25.52
CA ARG A 31 -12.44 -2.12 26.11
C ARG A 31 -13.82 -1.76 26.61
N VAL A 32 -13.90 -1.31 27.86
CA VAL A 32 -15.15 -0.85 28.47
C VAL A 32 -15.67 0.35 27.67
N GLY A 33 -16.94 0.31 27.29
CA GLY A 33 -17.58 1.40 26.53
C GLY A 33 -17.27 1.43 25.03
N GLU A 34 -16.49 0.49 24.49
CA GLU A 34 -16.28 0.38 23.04
C GLU A 34 -17.52 -0.22 22.36
N ALA A 35 -18.07 0.52 21.38
CA ALA A 35 -19.25 0.11 20.63
C ALA A 35 -18.88 -0.72 19.40
N LEU A 36 -19.49 -1.89 19.25
CA LEU A 36 -19.38 -2.74 18.07
C LEU A 36 -20.57 -2.49 17.14
N SER A 37 -20.35 -1.77 16.04
CA SER A 37 -21.41 -1.41 15.09
C SER A 37 -21.74 -2.50 14.08
N PHE A 38 -22.94 -3.05 14.11
CA PHE A 38 -23.41 -4.02 13.13
C PHE A 38 -24.23 -3.34 12.04
N PRO A 39 -24.02 -3.69 10.76
CA PRO A 39 -24.81 -3.17 9.67
C PRO A 39 -26.26 -3.60 9.88
N THR A 40 -27.13 -2.63 10.09
CA THR A 40 -28.58 -2.85 10.03
C THR A 40 -29.01 -2.74 8.58
N PRO A 41 -29.82 -3.68 8.06
CA PRO A 41 -30.36 -3.54 6.72
C PRO A 41 -31.15 -2.23 6.66
N SER A 42 -30.78 -1.35 5.74
CA SER A 42 -31.57 -0.15 5.46
C SER A 42 -32.96 -0.62 5.03
N PRO A 43 -34.06 0.01 5.49
CA PRO A 43 -35.37 -0.29 4.96
C PRO A 43 -35.33 -0.08 3.45
N SER A 44 -35.48 -1.15 2.68
CA SER A 44 -35.45 -1.06 1.22
C SER A 44 -36.65 -0.23 0.80
N LYS A 45 -36.44 0.82 -0.01
CA LYS A 45 -37.53 1.64 -0.59
C LYS A 45 -38.38 0.89 -1.62
N SER A 46 -38.17 -0.41 -1.79
CA SER A 46 -38.66 -1.19 -2.92
C SER A 46 -39.34 -2.48 -2.48
N GLY A 47 -40.44 -2.39 -1.70
CA GLY A 47 -41.45 -3.45 -1.52
C GLY A 47 -40.98 -4.87 -1.19
N ALA A 48 -39.70 -5.06 -0.87
CA ALA A 48 -39.10 -6.35 -0.62
C ALA A 48 -39.38 -6.73 0.82
N PRO A 49 -39.58 -8.03 1.10
CA PRO A 49 -39.94 -8.51 2.43
C PRO A 49 -38.98 -7.95 3.47
N GLU A 50 -39.53 -7.42 4.56
CA GLU A 50 -38.80 -6.81 5.66
C GLU A 50 -37.55 -7.64 5.99
N ALA A 51 -36.38 -7.05 5.83
CA ALA A 51 -35.14 -7.65 6.29
C ALA A 51 -35.25 -7.74 7.82
N HIS A 52 -35.65 -8.92 8.31
CA HIS A 52 -35.89 -9.14 9.73
C HIS A 52 -34.64 -8.77 10.53
N LEU A 53 -34.80 -7.84 11.47
CA LEU A 53 -33.75 -7.57 12.43
C LEU A 53 -33.39 -8.89 13.16
N PRO A 54 -32.09 -9.19 13.32
CA PRO A 54 -31.68 -10.35 14.10
C PRO A 54 -32.23 -10.25 15.52
N LYS A 55 -32.99 -11.26 15.95
CA LYS A 55 -33.68 -11.30 17.25
C LYS A 55 -32.74 -11.60 18.42
N ALA A 56 -31.55 -12.10 18.15
CA ALA A 56 -30.56 -12.48 19.14
C ALA A 56 -29.15 -12.26 18.61
N PHE A 57 -28.21 -12.09 19.54
CA PHE A 57 -26.79 -12.06 19.28
C PHE A 57 -26.08 -13.04 20.22
N THR A 58 -24.91 -13.53 19.80
CA THR A 58 -24.04 -14.41 20.61
C THR A 58 -22.81 -13.62 21.03
N VAL A 59 -22.44 -13.73 22.30
CA VAL A 59 -21.22 -13.12 22.84
C VAL A 59 -20.27 -14.22 23.29
N ASP A 60 -19.13 -14.31 22.63
CA ASP A 60 -18.05 -15.22 23.00
C ASP A 60 -16.90 -14.40 23.62
N VAL A 61 -16.35 -14.91 24.72
CA VAL A 61 -15.21 -14.31 25.40
C VAL A 61 -13.99 -15.19 25.18
N PHE A 62 -12.95 -14.63 24.57
CA PHE A 62 -11.72 -15.34 24.26
C PHE A 62 -10.55 -14.74 25.04
N ARG A 63 -9.71 -15.61 25.61
CA ARG A 63 -8.43 -15.18 26.17
C ARG A 63 -7.33 -15.33 25.13
N LYS A 64 -6.46 -14.33 25.01
CA LYS A 64 -5.26 -14.45 24.18
C LYS A 64 -4.25 -15.37 24.86
N VAL A 65 -4.07 -16.57 24.30
CA VAL A 65 -3.10 -17.56 24.81
C VAL A 65 -1.68 -17.29 24.33
N GLY A 66 -1.47 -16.64 23.19
CA GLY A 66 -0.15 -16.41 22.62
C GLY A 66 -0.17 -15.48 21.40
N SER A 67 1.01 -15.00 21.00
CA SER A 67 1.18 -14.14 19.81
C SER A 67 2.56 -14.32 19.21
N LYS A 68 2.65 -14.38 17.88
CA LYS A 68 3.92 -14.24 17.17
C LYS A 68 3.69 -13.49 15.86
N GLN A 69 4.49 -12.45 15.66
CA GLN A 69 4.51 -11.73 14.38
C GLN A 69 5.32 -12.54 13.38
N ILE A 70 4.80 -12.69 12.17
CA ILE A 70 5.42 -13.44 11.08
C ILE A 70 5.65 -12.45 9.96
N SER A 71 6.89 -12.36 9.46
CA SER A 71 7.21 -11.52 8.32
C SER A 71 6.52 -12.06 7.08
N LEU A 72 6.02 -11.18 6.20
CA LEU A 72 5.50 -11.55 4.88
C LEU A 72 6.53 -11.31 3.77
N ALA A 73 7.81 -11.18 4.12
CA ALA A 73 8.89 -11.00 3.15
C ALA A 73 8.85 -12.15 2.11
N GLY A 74 8.74 -11.78 0.83
CA GLY A 74 8.53 -12.72 -0.28
C GLY A 74 7.13 -12.66 -0.90
N ILE A 75 6.16 -12.03 -0.23
CA ILE A 75 4.88 -11.68 -0.83
C ILE A 75 5.00 -10.26 -1.43
N THR A 76 5.02 -10.16 -2.76
CA THR A 76 5.02 -8.87 -3.46
C THR A 76 3.59 -8.47 -3.85
N ALA A 77 3.40 -7.22 -4.27
CA ALA A 77 2.11 -6.74 -4.78
C ALA A 77 1.61 -7.49 -6.04
N GLN A 78 2.49 -8.25 -6.69
CA GLN A 78 2.18 -9.09 -7.85
C GLN A 78 1.62 -10.47 -7.46
N GLY A 79 1.40 -10.70 -6.17
CA GLY A 79 0.99 -11.98 -5.63
C GLY A 79 2.18 -12.83 -5.15
N GLY A 80 1.88 -13.87 -4.39
CA GLY A 80 2.89 -14.76 -3.84
C GLY A 80 2.30 -15.74 -2.82
N THR A 81 2.94 -16.90 -2.70
CA THR A 81 2.63 -17.89 -1.67
C THR A 81 3.78 -17.96 -0.69
N MET A 82 3.47 -17.82 0.59
CA MET A 82 4.39 -18.01 1.69
C MET A 82 3.94 -19.21 2.52
N ARG A 83 4.89 -20.05 2.89
CA ARG A 83 4.67 -21.17 3.80
C ARG A 83 5.70 -21.10 4.94
N HIS A 84 5.20 -21.14 6.17
CA HIS A 84 6.01 -21.28 7.36
C HIS A 84 5.61 -22.54 8.09
N GLU A 85 6.57 -23.43 8.29
CA GLU A 85 6.38 -24.66 9.04
C GLU A 85 6.93 -24.54 10.45
N GLY A 86 6.26 -25.14 11.42
CA GLY A 86 6.78 -25.26 12.79
C GLY A 86 6.92 -23.93 13.53
N ILE A 87 6.04 -22.96 13.29
CA ILE A 87 6.03 -21.70 14.01
C ILE A 87 5.69 -21.98 15.48
N LEU A 88 6.65 -21.66 16.35
CA LEU A 88 6.47 -21.68 17.80
C LEU A 88 5.89 -20.34 18.27
N ILE A 89 4.65 -20.36 18.75
CA ILE A 89 3.95 -19.22 19.34
C ILE A 89 4.13 -19.30 20.86
N PRO A 90 4.81 -18.33 21.50
CA PRO A 90 5.00 -18.33 22.94
C PRO A 90 3.65 -18.15 23.64
N SER A 91 3.45 -18.91 24.72
CA SER A 91 2.28 -18.72 25.58
C SER A 91 2.46 -17.49 26.46
N LEU A 92 1.37 -16.76 26.72
CA LEU A 92 1.32 -15.66 27.67
C LEU A 92 0.98 -16.13 29.09
N GLU A 93 0.71 -17.42 29.28
CA GLU A 93 0.37 -18.00 30.58
C GLU A 93 1.63 -18.42 31.34
N ILE A 94 1.60 -18.26 32.67
CA ILE A 94 2.74 -18.51 33.58
C ILE A 94 3.29 -19.95 33.47
N GLN A 95 2.46 -20.91 33.02
CA GLN A 95 2.82 -22.32 32.80
C GLN A 95 2.37 -22.86 31.44
N GLY A 96 2.07 -21.99 30.48
CA GLY A 96 1.51 -22.43 29.20
C GLY A 96 2.55 -23.04 28.27
N SER A 97 2.23 -24.20 27.69
CA SER A 97 3.04 -24.81 26.63
C SER A 97 3.00 -23.96 25.35
N PRO A 98 4.12 -23.80 24.62
CA PRO A 98 4.12 -23.07 23.36
C PRO A 98 3.26 -23.78 22.32
N VAL A 99 2.49 -23.02 21.54
CA VAL A 99 1.65 -23.56 20.47
C VAL A 99 2.50 -23.70 19.20
N ARG A 100 2.52 -24.88 18.59
CA ARG A 100 3.17 -25.11 17.30
C ARG A 100 2.13 -25.06 16.19
N ALA A 101 2.34 -24.19 15.20
CA ALA A 101 1.45 -24.04 14.06
C ALA A 101 2.24 -24.01 12.75
N SER A 102 1.61 -24.47 11.67
CA SER A 102 2.11 -24.27 10.31
C SER A 102 1.13 -23.36 9.57
N LEU A 103 1.63 -22.30 8.94
CA LEU A 103 0.81 -21.31 8.25
C LEU A 103 1.22 -21.21 6.79
N THR A 104 0.20 -21.14 5.93
CA THR A 104 0.37 -20.84 4.50
C THR A 104 -0.44 -19.60 4.20
N ALA A 105 0.24 -18.52 3.79
CA ALA A 105 -0.38 -17.29 3.33
C ALA A 105 -0.28 -17.22 1.81
N ILE A 106 -1.42 -17.07 1.14
CA ILE A 106 -1.49 -16.93 -0.31
C ILE A 106 -2.07 -15.56 -0.59
N LEU A 107 -1.24 -14.65 -1.12
CA LEU A 107 -1.74 -13.43 -1.72
C LEU A 107 -2.04 -13.73 -3.18
N LYS A 108 -3.32 -13.89 -3.48
CA LYS A 108 -3.77 -13.88 -4.87
C LYS A 108 -3.45 -12.49 -5.42
N ALA A 109 -2.75 -12.45 -6.55
CA ALA A 109 -2.64 -11.22 -7.32
C ALA A 109 -4.05 -10.66 -7.48
N VAL A 110 -4.25 -9.41 -7.10
CA VAL A 110 -5.51 -8.74 -7.39
C VAL A 110 -5.50 -8.53 -8.90
N GLU A 111 -6.05 -9.49 -9.64
CA GLU A 111 -6.70 -9.16 -10.89
C GLU A 111 -7.80 -8.19 -10.51
N CYS A 112 -7.54 -6.92 -10.83
CA CYS A 112 -8.31 -5.77 -10.39
C CYS A 112 -9.70 -5.79 -11.06
N GLY A 113 -10.56 -6.70 -10.59
CA GLY A 113 -11.99 -6.70 -10.86
C GLY A 113 -12.67 -5.55 -10.11
N PRO A 114 -13.68 -4.89 -10.71
CA PRO A 114 -14.23 -3.65 -10.21
C PRO A 114 -15.20 -3.92 -9.05
N SER A 115 -14.70 -4.03 -7.82
CA SER A 115 -15.58 -3.88 -6.66
C SER A 115 -14.82 -3.29 -5.46
N GLY A 116 -15.27 -2.12 -5.00
CA GLY A 116 -15.03 -1.62 -3.65
C GLY A 116 -13.82 -0.72 -3.41
N GLY A 117 -13.87 0.54 -3.86
CA GLY A 117 -13.29 1.69 -3.15
C GLY A 117 -11.76 1.93 -3.17
N LEU A 118 -10.91 0.92 -3.37
CA LEU A 118 -9.44 1.06 -3.34
C LEU A 118 -8.80 1.32 -4.73
N GLY A 119 -9.50 1.02 -5.82
CA GLY A 119 -8.95 1.11 -7.19
C GLY A 119 -8.64 2.53 -7.65
N ARG A 120 -9.35 3.55 -7.16
CA ARG A 120 -9.10 4.94 -7.54
C ARG A 120 -7.77 5.44 -6.98
N SER A 121 -7.46 5.09 -5.73
CA SER A 121 -6.19 5.46 -5.10
C SER A 121 -5.00 4.79 -5.77
N GLN A 122 -5.13 3.52 -6.15
CA GLN A 122 -4.03 2.79 -6.79
C GLN A 122 -3.76 3.27 -8.22
N GLN A 123 -4.80 3.62 -8.99
CA GLN A 123 -4.64 4.22 -10.31
C GLN A 123 -4.04 5.63 -10.25
N VAL A 124 -4.42 6.43 -9.25
CA VAL A 124 -3.83 7.75 -9.01
C VAL A 124 -2.34 7.61 -8.65
N ALA A 125 -2.00 6.67 -7.76
CA ALA A 125 -0.61 6.41 -7.40
C ALA A 125 0.25 5.92 -8.60
N ALA A 126 -0.31 5.03 -9.44
CA ALA A 126 0.38 4.55 -10.63
C ALA A 126 0.62 5.66 -11.67
N LYS A 127 -0.39 6.49 -11.94
CA LYS A 127 -0.27 7.65 -12.83
C LYS A 127 0.71 8.69 -12.29
N ALA A 128 0.69 8.95 -10.98
CA ALA A 128 1.63 9.86 -10.34
C ALA A 128 3.08 9.35 -10.48
N LYS A 129 3.31 8.05 -10.25
CA LYS A 129 4.63 7.45 -10.44
C LYS A 129 5.11 7.58 -11.90
N GLN A 130 4.24 7.26 -12.86
CA GLN A 130 4.57 7.40 -14.28
C GLN A 130 4.94 8.84 -14.65
N TYR A 131 4.23 9.84 -14.12
CA TYR A 131 4.56 11.24 -14.34
C TYR A 131 5.93 11.62 -13.75
N LEU A 132 6.22 11.18 -12.52
CA LEU A 132 7.52 11.41 -11.88
C LEU A 132 8.68 10.79 -12.67
N ASP A 133 8.48 9.58 -13.19
CA ASP A 133 9.46 8.86 -14.00
C ASP A 133 9.65 9.52 -15.38
N GLN A 134 8.56 9.88 -16.07
CA GLN A 134 8.59 10.51 -17.40
C GLN A 134 9.26 11.89 -17.40
N HIS A 135 9.02 12.68 -16.36
CA HIS A 135 9.59 14.02 -16.25
C HIS A 135 10.90 14.04 -15.43
N ALA A 136 11.42 12.86 -15.05
CA ALA A 136 12.62 12.73 -14.22
C ALA A 136 12.62 13.66 -13.00
N VAL A 137 11.45 13.87 -12.38
CA VAL A 137 11.29 14.81 -11.25
C VAL A 137 12.03 14.30 -10.01
N GLN A 138 12.05 12.98 -9.84
CA GLN A 138 12.66 12.32 -8.68
C GLN A 138 14.17 12.60 -8.53
N PRO A 139 15.03 12.41 -9.55
CA PRO A 139 16.45 12.73 -9.42
C PRO A 139 16.70 14.23 -9.19
N VAL A 140 15.93 15.12 -9.83
CA VAL A 140 16.08 16.58 -9.65
C VAL A 140 15.78 17.00 -8.21
N LEU A 141 14.71 16.47 -7.61
CA LEU A 141 14.39 16.73 -6.20
C LEU A 141 15.47 16.19 -5.26
N GLN A 142 16.00 14.99 -5.51
CA GLN A 142 17.06 14.40 -4.68
C GLN A 142 18.35 15.24 -4.73
N GLU A 143 18.72 15.74 -5.90
CA GLU A 143 19.86 16.65 -6.07
C GLU A 143 19.64 17.96 -5.29
N MET A 144 18.46 18.56 -5.41
CA MET A 144 18.08 19.78 -4.69
C MET A 144 18.16 19.58 -3.17
N PHE A 145 17.62 18.47 -2.65
CA PHE A 145 17.68 18.16 -1.22
C PHE A 145 19.12 17.97 -0.73
N THR A 146 19.96 17.32 -1.54
CA THR A 146 21.38 17.12 -1.19
C THR A 146 22.10 18.45 -1.07
N GLN A 147 21.92 19.36 -2.03
CA GLN A 147 22.52 20.70 -1.98
C GLN A 147 21.95 21.54 -0.82
N LEU A 148 20.65 21.46 -0.55
CA LEU A 148 20.04 22.18 0.57
C LEU A 148 20.63 21.74 1.92
N LEU A 149 20.86 20.44 2.11
CA LEU A 149 21.46 19.90 3.34
C LEU A 149 22.95 20.21 3.48
N GLU A 150 23.65 20.43 2.36
CA GLU A 150 25.05 20.82 2.34
C GLU A 150 25.24 22.30 2.70
N TYR A 151 24.52 23.20 2.01
CA TYR A 151 24.67 24.64 2.18
C TYR A 151 23.94 25.20 3.41
N LYS A 152 22.89 24.50 3.89
CA LYS A 152 22.04 24.91 5.03
C LYS A 152 21.73 26.42 5.04
N PRO A 153 21.13 26.94 3.95
CA PRO A 153 20.85 28.36 3.84
C PRO A 153 19.87 28.81 4.93
N GLN A 154 19.96 30.08 5.30
CA GLN A 154 19.10 30.69 6.32
C GLN A 154 17.64 30.79 5.84
N ASP A 155 17.43 30.90 4.53
CA ASP A 155 16.12 30.79 3.87
C ASP A 155 16.10 29.64 2.84
N PRO A 156 15.52 28.47 3.19
CA PRO A 156 15.49 27.31 2.31
C PRO A 156 14.54 27.47 1.11
N LEU A 157 13.47 28.27 1.24
CA LEU A 157 12.48 28.42 0.18
C LEU A 157 13.03 29.25 -0.98
N ALA A 158 13.75 30.33 -0.66
CA ALA A 158 14.43 31.16 -1.66
C ALA A 158 15.46 30.34 -2.47
N PHE A 159 16.26 29.51 -1.80
CA PHE A 159 17.24 28.63 -2.44
C PHE A 159 16.59 27.60 -3.37
N MET A 160 15.48 26.97 -2.96
CA MET A 160 14.78 25.99 -3.81
C MET A 160 14.20 26.64 -5.07
N ALA A 161 13.66 27.86 -4.97
CA ALA A 161 13.16 28.60 -6.12
C ALA A 161 14.28 28.93 -7.11
N GLU A 162 15.43 29.39 -6.62
CA GLU A 162 16.61 29.67 -7.43
C GLU A 162 17.15 28.40 -8.11
N PHE A 163 17.22 27.27 -7.38
CA PHE A 163 17.67 25.99 -7.90
C PHE A 163 16.80 25.50 -9.06
N ILE A 164 15.48 25.59 -8.92
CA ILE A 164 14.53 25.17 -9.97
C ILE A 164 14.66 26.08 -11.20
N ASN A 165 14.80 27.40 -11.01
CA ASN A 165 15.00 28.33 -12.13
C ASN A 165 16.30 28.04 -12.88
N ARG A 166 17.40 27.80 -12.17
CA ARG A 166 18.69 27.42 -12.78
C ARG A 166 18.58 26.13 -13.61
N LYS A 167 17.93 25.09 -13.08
CA LYS A 167 17.70 23.83 -13.82
C LYS A 167 16.82 24.02 -15.05
N ARG A 168 15.85 24.94 -15.00
CA ARG A 168 15.04 25.30 -16.17
C ARG A 168 15.89 25.93 -17.25
N ASP A 169 16.75 26.90 -16.90
CA ASP A 169 17.59 27.60 -17.86
C ASP A 169 18.64 26.64 -18.49
N GLU A 170 19.18 25.68 -17.71
CA GLU A 170 20.05 24.60 -18.22
C GLU A 170 19.32 23.69 -19.23
N ALA A 171 18.06 23.34 -18.96
CA ALA A 171 17.26 22.52 -19.86
C ALA A 171 16.90 23.25 -21.17
N GLU A 172 16.65 24.56 -21.12
CA GLU A 172 16.41 25.38 -22.30
C GLU A 172 17.68 25.53 -23.15
N ALA A 173 18.84 25.74 -22.52
CA ALA A 173 20.13 25.81 -23.20
C ALA A 173 20.50 24.47 -23.88
N ALA A 174 20.25 23.33 -23.23
CA ALA A 174 20.50 22.02 -23.80
C ALA A 174 19.64 21.74 -25.04
N ARG A 175 18.36 22.13 -25.03
CA ARG A 175 17.47 21.99 -26.20
C ARG A 175 17.89 22.87 -27.37
N GLY A 176 18.28 24.12 -27.10
CA GLY A 176 18.76 25.02 -28.16
C GLY A 176 20.07 24.55 -28.81
N ALA A 177 20.92 23.83 -28.06
CA ALA A 177 22.17 23.28 -28.59
C ALA A 177 21.97 22.04 -29.49
N GLU A 178 20.91 21.25 -29.28
CA GLU A 178 20.58 20.11 -30.13
C GLU A 178 19.96 20.53 -31.46
N GLU A 179 19.12 21.58 -31.48
CA GLU A 179 18.53 22.11 -32.72
C GLU A 179 19.57 22.81 -33.63
N ALA A 180 20.69 23.30 -33.08
CA ALA A 180 21.77 23.89 -33.87
C ALA A 180 22.69 22.86 -34.55
N ARG A 181 22.54 21.57 -34.26
CA ARG A 181 23.18 20.47 -35.02
C ARG A 181 22.31 20.09 -36.21
N ASP A 182 22.07 21.07 -37.10
CA ASP A 182 21.41 20.83 -38.38
C ASP A 182 22.26 19.87 -39.23
N PHE A 183 21.64 18.74 -39.60
CA PHE A 183 22.22 17.57 -40.26
C PHE A 183 22.55 17.82 -41.74
N SER A 184 22.51 19.08 -42.18
CA SER A 184 22.73 19.51 -43.56
C SER A 184 24.21 19.64 -43.95
N GLN A 185 25.15 19.41 -43.01
CA GLN A 185 26.61 19.46 -43.24
C GLN A 185 27.31 18.09 -43.14
N GLU A 186 26.65 16.95 -43.42
CA GLU A 186 27.43 15.75 -43.74
C GLU A 186 27.96 15.85 -45.18
N PRO A 187 29.30 15.97 -45.40
CA PRO A 187 29.86 15.90 -46.74
C PRO A 187 29.64 14.49 -47.27
N GLY A 188 28.87 14.39 -48.36
CA GLY A 188 28.50 13.14 -49.00
C GLY A 188 29.69 12.21 -49.18
N LEU A 189 29.61 11.04 -48.55
CA LEU A 189 30.53 9.94 -48.76
C LEU A 189 30.29 9.42 -50.18
N GLY A 190 31.11 9.92 -51.11
CA GLY A 190 31.06 9.59 -52.52
C GLY A 190 31.16 8.09 -52.76
N ASP A 191 30.19 7.58 -53.50
CA ASP A 191 30.34 6.68 -54.65
C ASP A 191 31.66 5.89 -54.72
N ALA A 192 31.82 4.90 -53.84
CA ALA A 192 32.85 3.87 -53.99
C ALA A 192 32.25 2.68 -54.75
N ALA A 193 32.33 2.76 -56.08
CA ALA A 193 32.10 1.63 -56.97
C ALA A 193 33.01 0.45 -56.57
N LEU A 194 32.41 -0.66 -56.13
CA LEU A 194 33.14 -1.90 -55.88
C LEU A 194 33.45 -2.58 -57.22
N PRO A 195 34.72 -2.94 -57.49
CA PRO A 195 35.13 -3.61 -58.72
C PRO A 195 34.76 -5.11 -58.69
N GLY A 196 34.69 -5.69 -59.88
CA GLY A 196 34.05 -6.97 -60.17
C GLY A 196 34.66 -8.20 -59.50
N PHE A 197 33.78 -9.18 -59.29
CA PHE A 197 34.13 -10.57 -59.11
C PHE A 197 34.06 -11.26 -60.47
N ASP A 198 35.23 -11.58 -61.03
CA ASP A 198 35.41 -12.60 -62.06
C ASP A 198 36.03 -13.84 -61.39
N GLU A 199 35.55 -15.00 -61.87
CA GLU A 199 35.90 -16.43 -61.60
C GLU A 199 35.52 -17.08 -60.26
#